data_AF-N9Q2I9-F1
#
_entry.id   AF-N9Q2I9-F1
#
_cell.length_a   1.000
_cell.length_b   1.000
_cell.length_c   1.000
_cell.angle_alpha   90.00
_cell.angle_beta   90.00
_cell.angle_gamma   90.00
#
_symmetry.space_group_name_H-M   'P 1'
#
loop_
_entity.id
_entity.type
_entity.pdbx_description
1 polymer ?
#
loop_
_entity_poly.entity_id
_entity_poly.type
_entity_poly.pdbx_seq_one_letter_code
_entity_poly.pdbx_strand_id
1 'polypeptide(L)'
;VEAGKNMTVESETGANGQTIYTVATADDVEFDSVKVGDVNIDGATGKISGVTAGTVSADSTDAINGSQLHAQGEGVKDIIGGDTAYDPNTGRYTNPDIGGTGKDNINDAIGAVGAAATKAKTTVTEGDNIVVTESTNADGSTNYEVATAKDLVVDSVTAGDTVVNTDGLTIAGGPSVTKEGINAGNQKISGVAAGDVNPDSTDAINGSQLAGTAQSVSDALGGGSTVNPDGTVTAPNYTVNGDSVNNVGDAITALDKGWTLQSNGENAAAVKAGDTVDIGTADGEENLQVSKEGNDIKYSLNRDLKVDSVTAGDTVINTDGLTIAGGPSVTKEGIDAGGKKLTNVAPGTVSADSTDAINGSQLHAQGEGVKNIIGGNTTYDPNTGRYTNPNIGGTGKDNINDAIGAVG
;
A
#
# COMPACT_ATOMS: atom_id res chain seq x y z
N VAL A 1 -23.85 -147.93 -51.76
CA VAL A 1 -23.36 -147.13 -50.61
C VAL A 1 -24.29 -145.94 -50.48
N GLU A 2 -24.74 -145.59 -49.28
CA GLU A 2 -25.58 -144.40 -49.06
C GLU A 2 -24.69 -143.21 -48.71
N ALA A 3 -24.98 -142.03 -49.25
CA ALA A 3 -24.18 -140.84 -48.98
C ALA A 3 -24.51 -140.25 -47.61
N GLY A 4 -23.49 -139.89 -46.82
CA GLY A 4 -23.68 -139.13 -45.59
C GLY A 4 -23.98 -137.64 -45.88
N LYS A 5 -24.50 -136.91 -44.89
CA LYS A 5 -25.04 -135.53 -45.00
C LYS A 5 -24.21 -134.54 -45.85
N ASN A 6 -22.88 -134.60 -45.80
CA ASN A 6 -21.97 -133.68 -46.51
C ASN A 6 -21.13 -134.33 -47.63
N MET A 7 -21.49 -135.54 -48.05
CA MET A 7 -20.82 -136.25 -49.13
C MET A 7 -21.81 -136.44 -50.28
N THR A 8 -21.32 -136.35 -51.51
CA THR A 8 -22.02 -136.85 -52.69
C THR A 8 -21.39 -138.20 -53.07
N VAL A 9 -22.24 -139.18 -53.37
CA VAL A 9 -21.80 -140.49 -53.86
C VAL A 9 -22.44 -140.71 -55.21
N GLU A 10 -21.63 -140.62 -56.25
CA GLU A 10 -22.04 -140.95 -57.61
C GLU A 10 -21.46 -142.31 -57.99
N SER A 11 -22.27 -143.15 -58.61
CA SER A 11 -21.84 -144.48 -59.06
C SER A 11 -21.74 -144.52 -60.57
N GLU A 12 -20.63 -145.01 -61.08
CA GLU A 12 -20.46 -145.37 -62.48
C GLU A 12 -20.10 -146.86 -62.62
N THR A 13 -20.41 -147.44 -63.78
CA THR A 13 -19.98 -148.82 -64.08
C THR A 13 -18.59 -148.78 -64.70
N GLY A 14 -17.59 -149.26 -63.96
CA GLY A 14 -16.23 -149.41 -64.45
C GLY A 14 -16.13 -150.47 -65.55
N ALA A 15 -15.05 -150.40 -66.34
CA ALA A 15 -14.88 -151.17 -67.58
C ALA A 15 -15.02 -152.71 -67.46
N ASN A 16 -14.88 -153.29 -66.26
CA ASN A 16 -15.00 -154.73 -66.03
C ASN A 16 -16.32 -155.11 -65.32
N GLY A 17 -17.33 -154.23 -65.38
CA GLY A 17 -18.64 -154.43 -64.77
C GLY A 17 -18.69 -154.19 -63.26
N GLN A 18 -17.59 -153.73 -62.64
CA GLN A 18 -17.63 -153.34 -61.23
C GLN A 18 -18.24 -151.94 -61.07
N THR A 19 -19.03 -151.72 -60.02
CA THR A 19 -19.52 -150.38 -59.67
C THR A 19 -18.41 -149.58 -58.97
N ILE A 20 -17.99 -148.45 -59.56
CA ILE A 20 -17.07 -147.49 -58.95
C ILE A 20 -17.94 -146.40 -58.30
N TYR A 21 -17.69 -146.11 -57.03
CA TYR A 21 -18.34 -145.02 -56.32
C TYR A 21 -17.34 -143.88 -56.14
N THR A 22 -17.60 -142.73 -56.75
CA THR A 22 -16.85 -141.49 -56.51
C THR A 22 -17.49 -140.79 -55.33
N VAL A 23 -16.71 -140.61 -54.27
CA VAL A 23 -17.15 -139.97 -53.03
C VAL A 23 -16.47 -138.61 -52.93
N ALA A 24 -17.22 -137.52 -53.07
CA ALA A 24 -16.73 -136.15 -52.97
C ALA A 24 -17.46 -135.38 -51.85
N THR A 25 -16.85 -134.33 -51.31
CA THR A 25 -17.57 -133.38 -50.46
C THR A 25 -18.54 -132.59 -51.33
N ALA A 26 -19.74 -132.31 -50.84
CA ALA A 26 -20.67 -131.41 -51.52
C ALA A 26 -20.06 -130.01 -51.68
N ASP A 27 -20.50 -129.24 -52.68
CA ASP A 27 -20.05 -127.85 -52.87
C ASP A 27 -20.50 -126.95 -51.70
N ASP A 28 -21.74 -127.15 -51.24
CA ASP A 28 -22.27 -126.57 -49.99
C ASP A 28 -22.26 -127.65 -48.91
N VAL A 29 -21.42 -127.44 -47.89
CA VAL A 29 -21.31 -128.34 -46.75
C VAL A 29 -22.00 -127.72 -45.53
N GLU A 30 -22.94 -128.46 -44.93
CA GLU A 30 -23.64 -128.01 -43.72
C GLU A 30 -23.08 -128.74 -42.50
N PHE A 31 -22.34 -128.01 -41.69
CA PHE A 31 -21.87 -128.53 -40.41
C PHE A 31 -22.70 -127.97 -39.28
N ASP A 32 -23.15 -128.84 -38.40
CA ASP A 32 -23.79 -128.42 -37.15
C ASP A 32 -22.80 -127.59 -36.30
N SER A 33 -21.50 -127.89 -36.39
CA SER A 33 -20.41 -127.03 -35.88
C SER A 33 -19.08 -127.32 -36.61
N VAL A 34 -18.26 -126.30 -36.84
CA VAL A 34 -16.88 -126.44 -37.34
C VAL A 34 -15.89 -126.01 -36.25
N LYS A 35 -15.13 -126.97 -35.71
CA LYS A 35 -14.14 -126.72 -34.65
C LYS A 35 -12.71 -126.87 -35.18
N VAL A 36 -11.89 -125.83 -35.02
CA VAL A 36 -10.47 -125.79 -35.39
C VAL A 36 -9.68 -125.28 -34.18
N GLY A 37 -9.03 -126.19 -33.46
CA GLY A 37 -8.43 -125.88 -32.15
C GLY A 37 -9.50 -125.42 -31.15
N ASP A 38 -9.28 -124.27 -30.53
CA ASP A 38 -10.24 -123.64 -29.62
C ASP A 38 -11.32 -122.85 -30.36
N VAL A 39 -11.12 -122.53 -31.64
CA VAL A 39 -12.09 -121.80 -32.46
C VAL A 39 -13.24 -122.72 -32.86
N ASN A 40 -14.47 -122.29 -32.64
CA ASN A 40 -15.67 -123.03 -33.03
C ASN A 40 -16.69 -122.12 -33.72
N ILE A 41 -17.05 -122.47 -34.95
CA ILE A 41 -18.16 -121.88 -35.71
C ILE A 41 -19.38 -122.74 -35.45
N ASP A 42 -20.36 -122.18 -34.75
CA ASP A 42 -21.59 -122.87 -34.38
C ASP A 42 -22.66 -122.66 -35.45
N GLY A 43 -23.12 -123.74 -36.09
CA GLY A 43 -24.09 -123.68 -37.18
C GLY A 43 -25.50 -123.27 -36.74
N ALA A 44 -25.84 -123.40 -35.45
CA ALA A 44 -27.15 -123.06 -34.92
C ALA A 44 -27.26 -121.58 -34.51
N THR A 45 -26.19 -120.99 -33.97
CA THR A 45 -26.16 -119.60 -33.48
C THR A 45 -25.43 -118.63 -34.41
N GLY A 46 -24.67 -119.15 -35.38
CA GLY A 46 -23.80 -118.36 -36.27
C GLY A 46 -22.61 -117.71 -35.56
N LYS A 47 -22.39 -118.00 -34.27
CA LYS A 47 -21.29 -117.42 -33.49
C LYS A 47 -19.98 -118.12 -33.80
N ILE A 48 -18.93 -117.32 -33.98
CA ILE A 48 -17.54 -117.80 -33.97
C ILE A 48 -17.00 -117.57 -32.55
N SER A 49 -16.77 -118.66 -31.83
CA SER A 49 -16.27 -118.66 -30.45
C SER A 49 -14.83 -119.15 -30.39
N GLY A 50 -14.11 -118.85 -29.31
CA GLY A 50 -12.71 -119.28 -29.12
C GLY A 50 -11.66 -118.45 -29.86
N VAL A 51 -12.04 -117.32 -30.47
CA VAL A 51 -11.11 -116.37 -31.08
C VAL A 51 -10.38 -115.58 -29.99
N THR A 52 -9.06 -115.76 -29.89
CA THR A 52 -8.20 -114.93 -29.02
C THR A 52 -8.11 -113.51 -29.56
N ALA A 53 -7.75 -112.53 -28.71
CA ALA A 53 -7.61 -111.15 -29.16
C ALA A 53 -6.55 -111.06 -30.28
N GLY A 54 -6.96 -110.57 -31.46
CA GLY A 54 -6.07 -110.37 -32.60
C GLY A 54 -5.20 -109.13 -32.44
N THR A 55 -4.24 -108.92 -33.33
CA THR A 55 -3.44 -107.68 -33.32
C THR A 55 -4.29 -106.50 -33.81
N VAL A 56 -4.31 -105.36 -33.11
CA VAL A 56 -4.97 -104.12 -33.57
C VAL A 56 -3.90 -103.15 -34.08
N SER A 57 -3.75 -103.07 -35.40
CA SER A 57 -2.85 -102.15 -36.09
C SER A 57 -3.40 -101.84 -37.50
N ALA A 58 -2.84 -100.83 -38.16
CA ALA A 58 -3.33 -100.38 -39.47
C ALA A 58 -3.27 -101.46 -40.58
N ASP A 59 -2.30 -102.38 -40.50
CA ASP A 59 -2.07 -103.42 -41.51
C ASP A 59 -2.53 -104.83 -41.05
N SER A 60 -3.20 -104.92 -39.90
CA SER A 60 -3.64 -106.22 -39.37
C SER A 60 -4.74 -106.83 -40.24
N THR A 61 -4.60 -108.13 -40.50
CA THR A 61 -5.64 -108.97 -41.12
C THR A 61 -6.18 -110.02 -40.14
N ASP A 62 -5.80 -109.92 -38.86
CA ASP A 62 -6.26 -110.80 -37.79
C ASP A 62 -7.76 -110.59 -37.53
N ALA A 63 -8.48 -111.66 -37.22
CA ALA A 63 -9.82 -111.54 -36.67
C ALA A 63 -9.77 -110.93 -35.25
N ILE A 64 -10.61 -109.95 -34.97
CA ILE A 64 -10.78 -109.38 -33.63
C ILE A 64 -11.94 -110.03 -32.88
N ASN A 65 -11.87 -110.03 -31.55
CA ASN A 65 -12.93 -110.56 -30.71
C ASN A 65 -13.68 -109.46 -29.93
N GLY A 66 -14.76 -109.86 -29.26
CA GLY A 66 -15.61 -108.94 -28.50
C GLY A 66 -14.90 -108.20 -27.37
N SER A 67 -13.85 -108.78 -26.75
CA SER A 67 -13.13 -108.07 -25.67
C SER A 67 -12.36 -106.85 -26.17
N GLN A 68 -11.90 -106.88 -27.43
CA GLN A 68 -11.17 -105.75 -28.02
C GLN A 68 -12.10 -104.59 -28.39
N LEU A 69 -13.27 -104.91 -28.96
CA LEU A 69 -14.29 -103.90 -29.24
C LEU A 69 -14.86 -103.30 -27.94
N HIS A 70 -15.06 -104.13 -26.91
CA HIS A 70 -15.48 -103.66 -25.58
C HIS A 70 -14.42 -102.75 -24.95
N ALA A 71 -13.13 -103.09 -25.03
CA ALA A 71 -12.05 -102.24 -24.54
C ALA A 71 -11.98 -100.89 -25.26
N GLN A 72 -12.19 -100.89 -26.59
CA GLN A 72 -12.31 -99.64 -27.35
C GLN A 72 -13.52 -98.82 -26.87
N GLY A 73 -14.64 -99.48 -26.55
CA GLY A 73 -15.83 -98.84 -26.03
C GLY A 73 -15.61 -98.17 -24.67
N GLU A 74 -15.03 -98.89 -23.71
CA GLU A 74 -14.65 -98.33 -22.41
C GLU A 74 -13.65 -97.18 -22.56
N GLY A 75 -12.70 -97.26 -23.49
CA GLY A 75 -11.76 -96.16 -23.76
C GLY A 75 -12.42 -94.87 -24.24
N VAL A 76 -13.44 -94.96 -25.12
CA VAL A 76 -14.21 -93.78 -25.55
C VAL A 76 -15.05 -93.21 -24.40
N LYS A 77 -15.64 -94.07 -23.58
CA LYS A 77 -16.37 -93.68 -22.36
C LYS A 77 -15.48 -92.89 -21.41
N ASP A 78 -14.24 -93.32 -21.18
CA ASP A 78 -13.28 -92.62 -20.31
C ASP A 78 -12.86 -91.25 -20.87
N ILE A 79 -12.74 -91.12 -22.20
CA ILE A 79 -12.43 -89.83 -22.85
C ILE A 79 -13.56 -88.82 -22.65
N ILE A 80 -14.82 -89.26 -22.76
CA ILE A 80 -15.98 -88.39 -22.49
C ILE A 80 -16.07 -88.09 -20.98
N GLY A 81 -15.75 -89.09 -20.15
CA GLY A 81 -15.66 -88.97 -18.70
C GLY A 81 -17.02 -88.83 -18.00
N GLY A 82 -16.99 -88.41 -16.73
CA GLY A 82 -18.18 -88.22 -15.90
C GLY A 82 -19.05 -89.48 -15.80
N ASP A 83 -20.37 -89.31 -15.91
CA ASP A 83 -21.36 -90.40 -15.82
C ASP A 83 -21.63 -91.09 -17.17
N THR A 84 -20.66 -91.09 -18.09
CA THR A 84 -20.82 -91.78 -19.37
C THR A 84 -20.96 -93.29 -19.16
N ALA A 85 -22.04 -93.86 -19.68
CA ALA A 85 -22.28 -95.29 -19.74
C ALA A 85 -22.11 -95.78 -21.19
N TYR A 86 -21.37 -96.89 -21.35
CA TYR A 86 -21.25 -97.63 -22.61
C TYR A 86 -22.09 -98.90 -22.50
N ASP A 87 -23.03 -99.10 -23.44
CA ASP A 87 -23.77 -100.36 -23.56
C ASP A 87 -23.11 -101.26 -24.61
N PRO A 88 -22.39 -102.32 -24.21
CA PRO A 88 -21.68 -103.19 -25.13
C PRO A 88 -22.60 -104.01 -26.06
N ASN A 89 -23.89 -104.13 -25.73
CA ASN A 89 -24.84 -104.87 -26.56
C ASN A 89 -25.37 -104.04 -27.73
N THR A 90 -25.47 -102.72 -27.56
CA THR A 90 -25.98 -101.78 -28.59
C THR A 90 -24.89 -100.91 -29.20
N GLY A 91 -23.70 -100.85 -28.60
CA GLY A 91 -22.61 -99.98 -29.00
C GLY A 91 -22.86 -98.49 -28.71
N ARG A 92 -23.92 -98.16 -27.96
CA ARG A 92 -24.36 -96.78 -27.71
C ARG A 92 -23.75 -96.25 -26.42
N TYR A 93 -23.41 -94.97 -26.44
CA TYR A 93 -23.00 -94.20 -25.26
C TYR A 93 -24.14 -93.30 -24.80
N THR A 94 -24.31 -93.20 -23.49
CA THR A 94 -25.23 -92.24 -22.87
C THR A 94 -24.54 -91.52 -21.73
N ASN A 95 -24.64 -90.19 -21.69
CA ASN A 95 -24.23 -89.39 -20.55
C ASN A 95 -25.31 -88.31 -20.37
N PRO A 96 -26.01 -88.21 -19.24
CA PRO A 96 -27.05 -87.19 -19.06
C PRO A 96 -26.48 -85.79 -18.78
N ASP A 97 -25.20 -85.68 -18.41
CA ASP A 97 -24.61 -84.46 -17.89
C ASP A 97 -23.09 -84.38 -18.15
N ILE A 98 -22.72 -84.20 -19.41
CA ILE A 98 -21.31 -84.05 -19.79
C ILE A 98 -20.76 -82.76 -19.16
N GLY A 99 -19.83 -82.92 -18.21
CA GLY A 99 -19.12 -81.81 -17.56
C GLY A 99 -19.97 -80.97 -16.59
N GLY A 100 -21.13 -81.46 -16.11
CA GLY A 100 -22.00 -80.70 -15.21
C GLY A 100 -22.81 -79.60 -15.91
N THR A 101 -22.99 -79.71 -17.22
CA THR A 101 -23.66 -78.73 -18.08
C THR A 101 -25.17 -78.97 -18.28
N GLY A 102 -25.67 -80.12 -17.83
CA GLY A 102 -27.02 -80.63 -18.06
C GLY A 102 -27.29 -81.07 -19.50
N LYS A 103 -26.25 -81.41 -20.28
CA LYS A 103 -26.33 -81.78 -21.70
C LYS A 103 -25.78 -83.18 -21.97
N ASP A 104 -26.37 -83.86 -22.94
CA ASP A 104 -26.09 -85.27 -23.25
C ASP A 104 -25.17 -85.51 -24.45
N ASN A 105 -24.71 -84.44 -25.09
CA ASN A 105 -23.73 -84.48 -26.16
C ASN A 105 -22.69 -83.37 -26.01
N ILE A 106 -21.48 -83.62 -26.54
CA ILE A 106 -20.30 -82.77 -26.33
C ILE A 106 -20.51 -81.36 -26.89
N ASN A 107 -21.12 -81.23 -28.08
CA ASN A 107 -21.32 -79.93 -28.72
C ASN A 107 -22.21 -79.02 -27.86
N ASP A 108 -23.32 -79.56 -27.36
CA ASP A 108 -24.26 -78.79 -26.55
C ASP A 108 -23.70 -78.49 -25.16
N ALA A 109 -22.92 -79.41 -24.58
CA ALA A 109 -22.21 -79.17 -23.32
C ALA A 109 -21.22 -78.01 -23.45
N ILE A 110 -20.40 -78.00 -24.50
CA ILE A 110 -19.49 -76.88 -24.81
C ILE A 110 -20.28 -75.58 -25.06
N GLY A 111 -21.39 -75.66 -25.80
CA GLY A 111 -22.29 -74.54 -26.02
C GLY A 111 -22.88 -73.98 -24.71
N ALA A 112 -23.25 -74.84 -23.77
CA ALA A 112 -23.78 -74.46 -22.46
C ALA A 112 -22.70 -73.77 -21.60
N VAL A 113 -21.47 -74.27 -21.59
CA VAL A 113 -20.33 -73.59 -20.92
C VAL A 113 -20.06 -72.23 -21.56
N GLY A 114 -20.05 -72.13 -22.89
CA GLY A 114 -19.88 -70.85 -23.59
C GLY A 114 -20.99 -69.84 -23.28
N ALA A 115 -22.23 -70.30 -23.20
CA ALA A 115 -23.37 -69.47 -22.82
C ALA A 115 -23.30 -69.03 -21.35
N ALA A 116 -22.91 -69.92 -20.43
CA ALA A 116 -22.68 -69.61 -19.02
C ALA A 116 -21.55 -68.59 -18.86
N ALA A 117 -20.43 -68.79 -19.55
CA ALA A 117 -19.31 -67.84 -19.57
C ALA A 117 -19.71 -66.47 -20.14
N THR A 118 -20.59 -66.44 -21.15
CA THR A 118 -21.12 -65.19 -21.69
C THR A 118 -22.01 -64.46 -20.68
N LYS A 119 -22.91 -65.19 -20.00
CA LYS A 119 -23.78 -64.63 -18.95
C LYS A 119 -23.02 -64.19 -17.70
N ALA A 120 -21.88 -64.80 -17.41
CA ALA A 120 -21.05 -64.47 -16.26
C ALA A 120 -20.27 -63.15 -16.44
N LYS A 121 -20.22 -62.58 -17.65
CA LYS A 121 -19.55 -61.30 -17.89
C LYS A 121 -20.27 -60.18 -17.15
N THR A 122 -19.52 -59.40 -16.40
CA THR A 122 -19.95 -58.13 -15.82
C THR A 122 -19.54 -56.99 -16.75
N THR A 123 -20.32 -55.91 -16.73
CA THR A 123 -20.03 -54.67 -17.47
C THR A 123 -19.82 -53.54 -16.49
N VAL A 124 -18.81 -52.71 -16.73
CA VAL A 124 -18.59 -51.46 -16.01
C VAL A 124 -18.83 -50.32 -17.00
N THR A 125 -19.67 -49.37 -16.63
CA THR A 125 -19.93 -48.16 -17.41
C THR A 125 -19.49 -46.98 -16.59
N GLU A 126 -18.64 -46.13 -17.18
CA GLU A 126 -18.25 -44.88 -16.55
C GLU A 126 -19.43 -43.91 -16.53
N GLY A 127 -19.68 -43.30 -15.37
CA GLY A 127 -20.56 -42.15 -15.25
C GLY A 127 -19.75 -40.85 -15.28
N ASP A 128 -20.44 -39.71 -15.25
CA ASP A 128 -19.78 -38.42 -15.13
C ASP A 128 -18.85 -38.38 -13.90
N ASN A 129 -17.69 -37.74 -14.04
CA ASN A 129 -16.64 -37.63 -13.02
C ASN A 129 -16.00 -38.95 -12.57
N ILE A 130 -16.30 -40.08 -13.22
CA ILE A 130 -15.66 -41.37 -12.98
C ILE A 130 -14.74 -41.71 -14.14
N VAL A 131 -13.55 -42.22 -13.84
CA VAL A 131 -12.63 -42.79 -14.82
C VAL A 131 -12.51 -44.28 -14.52
N VAL A 132 -12.69 -45.09 -15.56
CA VAL A 132 -12.53 -46.54 -15.48
C VAL A 132 -11.36 -46.96 -16.36
N THR A 133 -10.35 -47.59 -15.78
CA THR A 133 -9.21 -48.12 -16.53
C THR A 133 -9.24 -49.65 -16.51
N GLU A 134 -9.26 -50.26 -17.69
CA GLU A 134 -9.21 -51.71 -17.84
C GLU A 134 -7.76 -52.23 -17.83
N SER A 135 -7.52 -53.33 -17.12
CA SER A 135 -6.28 -54.08 -17.18
C SER A 135 -6.53 -55.59 -17.07
N THR A 136 -5.52 -56.40 -17.39
CA THR A 136 -5.59 -57.86 -17.29
C THR A 136 -4.79 -58.35 -16.09
N ASN A 137 -5.41 -59.17 -15.25
CA ASN A 137 -4.78 -59.82 -14.11
C ASN A 137 -3.85 -60.97 -14.58
N ALA A 138 -2.94 -61.39 -13.69
CA ALA A 138 -2.02 -62.49 -13.99
C ALA A 138 -2.72 -63.84 -14.28
N ASP A 139 -3.94 -64.03 -13.77
CA ASP A 139 -4.76 -65.22 -14.02
C ASP A 139 -5.59 -65.14 -15.32
N GLY A 140 -5.46 -64.05 -16.08
CA GLY A 140 -6.18 -63.81 -17.33
C GLY A 140 -7.57 -63.18 -17.16
N SER A 141 -8.02 -62.89 -15.93
CA SER A 141 -9.26 -62.14 -15.68
C SER A 141 -9.10 -60.64 -15.94
N THR A 142 -10.21 -59.93 -16.19
CA THR A 142 -10.20 -58.47 -16.36
C THR A 142 -10.34 -57.75 -15.01
N ASN A 143 -9.54 -56.72 -14.79
CA ASN A 143 -9.67 -55.76 -13.68
C ASN A 143 -10.10 -54.39 -14.21
N TYR A 144 -10.98 -53.72 -13.46
CA TYR A 144 -11.42 -52.36 -13.74
C TYR A 144 -11.05 -51.49 -12.54
N GLU A 145 -10.07 -50.61 -12.70
CA GLU A 145 -9.73 -49.61 -11.71
C GLU A 145 -10.67 -48.41 -11.86
N VAL A 146 -11.46 -48.15 -10.82
CA VAL A 146 -12.44 -47.05 -10.79
C VAL A 146 -11.90 -45.95 -9.88
N ALA A 147 -11.72 -44.77 -10.47
CA ALA A 147 -11.26 -43.58 -9.76
C ALA A 147 -12.15 -42.38 -10.09
N THR A 148 -12.10 -41.34 -9.26
CA THR A 148 -12.65 -40.04 -9.66
C THR A 148 -11.78 -39.44 -10.75
N ALA A 149 -12.40 -38.74 -11.69
CA ALA A 149 -11.68 -37.87 -12.62
C ALA A 149 -10.84 -36.84 -11.86
N LYS A 150 -9.74 -36.40 -12.47
CA LYS A 150 -8.86 -35.37 -11.88
C LYS A 150 -9.58 -34.03 -11.76
N ASP A 151 -10.33 -33.69 -12.80
CA ASP A 151 -11.17 -32.50 -12.86
C ASP A 151 -12.63 -32.94 -12.77
N LEU A 152 -13.36 -32.42 -11.79
CA LEU A 152 -14.78 -32.71 -11.62
C LEU A 152 -15.63 -31.61 -12.25
N VAL A 153 -16.64 -32.01 -13.03
CA VAL A 153 -17.69 -31.15 -13.55
C VAL A 153 -18.92 -31.34 -12.66
N VAL A 154 -19.21 -30.34 -11.83
CA VAL A 154 -20.33 -30.34 -10.87
C VAL A 154 -20.97 -28.95 -10.81
N ASP A 155 -22.27 -28.89 -10.54
CA ASP A 155 -22.97 -27.61 -10.37
C ASP A 155 -22.62 -26.91 -9.05
N SER A 156 -22.38 -27.71 -8.00
CA SER A 156 -22.00 -27.21 -6.67
C SER A 156 -21.24 -28.24 -5.86
N VAL A 157 -20.30 -27.77 -5.05
CA VAL A 157 -19.66 -28.53 -3.96
C VAL A 157 -19.99 -27.85 -2.65
N THR A 158 -20.50 -28.61 -1.67
CA THR A 158 -20.76 -28.14 -0.31
C THR A 158 -19.87 -28.89 0.67
N ALA A 159 -19.08 -28.15 1.44
CA ALA A 159 -18.22 -28.67 2.50
C ALA A 159 -18.44 -27.86 3.78
N GLY A 160 -19.30 -28.37 4.67
CA GLY A 160 -19.77 -27.61 5.83
C GLY A 160 -20.51 -26.35 5.39
N ASP A 161 -20.13 -25.20 5.96
CA ASP A 161 -20.69 -23.88 5.61
C ASP A 161 -20.15 -23.30 4.30
N THR A 162 -19.18 -23.97 3.66
CA THR A 162 -18.57 -23.52 2.41
C THR A 162 -19.30 -24.10 1.22
N VAL A 163 -19.71 -23.24 0.30
CA VAL A 163 -20.29 -23.62 -0.99
C VAL A 163 -19.45 -23.04 -2.11
N VAL A 164 -19.03 -23.90 -3.04
CA VAL A 164 -18.46 -23.51 -4.32
C VAL A 164 -19.46 -23.89 -5.40
N ASN A 165 -19.97 -22.92 -6.13
CA ASN A 165 -20.94 -23.14 -7.21
C ASN A 165 -20.68 -22.16 -8.36
N THR A 166 -21.64 -22.07 -9.28
CA THR A 166 -21.57 -21.17 -10.43
C THR A 166 -21.43 -19.69 -10.08
N ASP A 167 -21.79 -19.26 -8.87
CA ASP A 167 -21.70 -17.87 -8.42
C ASP A 167 -20.36 -17.56 -7.75
N GLY A 168 -19.60 -18.58 -7.33
CA GLY A 168 -18.28 -18.49 -6.71
C GLY A 168 -18.17 -19.27 -5.41
N LEU A 169 -17.34 -18.77 -4.49
CA LEU A 169 -17.13 -19.28 -3.14
C LEU A 169 -17.94 -18.47 -2.13
N THR A 170 -18.73 -19.15 -1.31
CA THR A 170 -19.43 -18.53 -0.18
C THR A 170 -19.19 -19.33 1.10
N ILE A 171 -19.03 -18.63 2.22
CA ILE A 171 -19.00 -19.22 3.56
C ILE A 171 -20.19 -18.63 4.32
N ALA A 172 -21.11 -19.46 4.80
CA ALA A 172 -22.28 -18.99 5.53
C ALA A 172 -21.86 -18.18 6.77
N GLY A 173 -22.32 -16.92 6.87
CA GLY A 173 -21.94 -15.98 7.94
C GLY A 173 -20.47 -15.50 7.88
N GLY A 174 -19.74 -15.85 6.83
CA GLY A 174 -18.31 -15.56 6.66
C GLY A 174 -17.99 -14.76 5.40
N PRO A 175 -16.71 -14.75 4.97
CA PRO A 175 -16.29 -14.10 3.74
C PRO A 175 -16.77 -14.86 2.51
N SER A 176 -16.85 -14.16 1.38
CA SER A 176 -17.19 -14.75 0.08
C SER A 176 -16.37 -14.14 -1.05
N VAL A 177 -16.15 -14.92 -2.10
CA VAL A 177 -15.58 -14.49 -3.38
C VAL A 177 -16.56 -14.92 -4.45
N THR A 178 -17.39 -14.00 -4.93
CA THR A 178 -18.43 -14.27 -5.91
C THR A 178 -18.20 -13.45 -7.18
N LYS A 179 -19.05 -13.64 -8.20
CA LYS A 179 -19.08 -12.75 -9.37
C LYS A 179 -19.33 -11.29 -9.04
N GLU A 180 -19.92 -10.98 -7.88
CA GLU A 180 -20.13 -9.62 -7.39
C GLU A 180 -18.86 -9.02 -6.77
N GLY A 181 -17.83 -9.84 -6.52
CA GLY A 181 -16.55 -9.44 -5.95
C GLY A 181 -16.24 -10.14 -4.63
N ILE A 182 -15.39 -9.49 -3.83
CA ILE A 182 -14.93 -9.99 -2.54
C ILE A 182 -15.72 -9.29 -1.43
N ASN A 183 -16.36 -10.07 -0.57
CA ASN A 183 -17.00 -9.59 0.65
C ASN A 183 -16.32 -10.22 1.86
N ALA A 184 -15.80 -9.42 2.78
CA ALA A 184 -15.11 -9.90 3.97
C ALA A 184 -16.06 -10.35 5.09
N GLY A 185 -17.39 -10.19 4.93
CA GLY A 185 -18.36 -10.57 5.95
C GLY A 185 -18.20 -9.80 7.27
N ASN A 186 -17.90 -8.49 7.19
CA ASN A 186 -17.60 -7.61 8.33
C ASN A 186 -16.41 -8.05 9.20
N GLN A 187 -15.54 -8.91 8.69
CA GLN A 187 -14.33 -9.32 9.40
C GLN A 187 -13.16 -8.40 9.08
N LYS A 188 -12.21 -8.33 10.03
CA LYS A 188 -10.93 -7.65 9.81
C LYS A 188 -10.14 -8.39 8.73
N ILE A 189 -9.75 -7.69 7.68
CA ILE A 189 -8.86 -8.21 6.64
C ILE A 189 -7.41 -7.93 7.07
N SER A 190 -6.67 -8.99 7.44
CA SER A 190 -5.25 -8.91 7.79
C SER A 190 -4.36 -9.47 6.69
N GLY A 191 -3.09 -9.07 6.64
CA GLY A 191 -2.12 -9.58 5.66
C GLY A 191 -2.19 -8.91 4.29
N VAL A 192 -2.92 -7.79 4.18
CA VAL A 192 -2.95 -6.97 2.96
C VAL A 192 -1.59 -6.30 2.80
N ALA A 193 -0.86 -6.67 1.74
CA ALA A 193 0.38 -6.01 1.34
C ALA A 193 0.12 -4.52 1.04
N ALA A 194 1.16 -3.68 1.08
CA ALA A 194 0.97 -2.28 0.70
C ALA A 194 0.64 -2.21 -0.81
N GLY A 195 -0.54 -1.68 -1.14
CA GLY A 195 -0.95 -1.45 -2.51
C GLY A 195 -0.31 -0.20 -3.10
N ASP A 196 -0.39 0.01 -4.41
CA ASP A 196 0.09 1.24 -5.01
C ASP A 196 -0.81 2.43 -4.65
N VAL A 197 -0.22 3.60 -4.35
CA VAL A 197 -0.94 4.85 -4.09
C VAL A 197 -0.67 5.82 -5.24
N ASN A 198 -1.49 5.71 -6.29
CA ASN A 198 -1.46 6.59 -7.46
C ASN A 198 -2.88 6.69 -8.08
N PRO A 199 -3.14 7.66 -8.99
CA PRO A 199 -4.49 7.90 -9.53
C PRO A 199 -5.14 6.73 -10.28
N ASP A 200 -4.35 5.78 -10.79
CA ASP A 200 -4.82 4.65 -11.59
C ASP A 200 -4.86 3.34 -10.79
N SER A 201 -4.49 3.38 -9.50
CA SER A 201 -4.42 2.19 -8.66
C SER A 201 -5.79 1.56 -8.44
N THR A 202 -5.83 0.24 -8.53
CA THR A 202 -6.99 -0.59 -8.17
C THR A 202 -6.69 -1.50 -6.98
N ASP A 203 -5.54 -1.28 -6.33
CA ASP A 203 -5.07 -2.08 -5.21
C ASP A 203 -5.81 -1.73 -3.92
N ALA A 204 -5.99 -2.73 -3.06
CA ALA A 204 -6.34 -2.48 -1.67
C ALA A 204 -5.15 -1.85 -0.93
N ILE A 205 -5.40 -0.79 -0.16
CA ILE A 205 -4.40 -0.21 0.75
C ILE A 205 -4.52 -0.81 2.14
N ASN A 206 -3.42 -0.82 2.88
CA ASN A 206 -3.41 -1.25 4.29
C ASN A 206 -3.26 -0.06 5.26
N GLY A 207 -3.41 -0.35 6.55
CA GLY A 207 -3.35 0.69 7.60
C GLY A 207 -2.02 1.44 7.69
N SER A 208 -0.89 0.83 7.30
CA SER A 208 0.40 1.51 7.31
C SER A 208 0.49 2.63 6.28
N GLN A 209 -0.19 2.47 5.14
CA GLN A 209 -0.25 3.50 4.09
C GLN A 209 -1.13 4.67 4.52
N LEU A 210 -2.29 4.38 5.10
CA LEU A 210 -3.16 5.42 5.65
C LEU A 210 -2.45 6.20 6.79
N ALA A 211 -1.73 5.50 7.66
CA ALA A 211 -0.90 6.14 8.69
C ALA A 211 0.20 7.03 8.08
N GLY A 212 0.84 6.58 6.99
CA GLY A 212 1.82 7.39 6.24
C GLY A 212 1.21 8.67 5.67
N THR A 213 0.01 8.60 5.08
CA THR A 213 -0.72 9.79 4.61
C THR A 213 -1.07 10.72 5.78
N ALA A 214 -1.60 10.19 6.88
CA ALA A 214 -1.91 10.99 8.07
C ALA A 214 -0.65 11.67 8.64
N GLN A 215 0.50 10.98 8.65
CA GLN A 215 1.77 11.53 9.11
C GLN A 215 2.22 12.69 8.22
N SER A 216 2.08 12.56 6.89
CA SER A 216 2.43 13.64 5.97
C SER A 216 1.63 14.93 6.22
N VAL A 217 0.35 14.78 6.58
CA VAL A 217 -0.52 15.90 6.95
C VAL A 217 -0.10 16.50 8.29
N SER A 218 0.20 15.64 9.28
CA SER A 218 0.68 16.04 10.60
C SER A 218 1.97 16.87 10.51
N ASP A 219 2.94 16.41 9.71
CA ASP A 219 4.21 17.08 9.49
C ASP A 219 4.04 18.42 8.76
N ALA A 220 3.14 18.47 7.77
CA ALA A 220 2.83 19.69 7.03
C ALA A 220 2.15 20.76 7.91
N LEU A 221 1.30 20.36 8.87
CA LEU A 221 0.71 21.28 9.85
C LEU A 221 1.74 21.76 10.87
N GLY A 222 2.65 20.88 11.32
CA GLY A 222 3.60 21.21 12.38
C GLY A 222 2.89 21.53 13.69
N GLY A 223 3.40 22.49 14.47
CA GLY A 223 2.77 22.93 15.72
C GLY A 223 2.62 21.83 16.78
N GLY A 224 3.40 20.74 16.69
CA GLY A 224 3.27 19.59 17.58
C GLY A 224 2.12 18.64 17.26
N SER A 225 1.50 18.75 16.08
CA SER A 225 0.52 17.77 15.58
C SER A 225 1.14 16.38 15.50
N THR A 226 0.33 15.35 15.75
CA THR A 226 0.70 13.93 15.73
C THR A 226 -0.42 13.07 15.16
N VAL A 227 -0.07 11.88 14.66
CA VAL A 227 -1.06 10.85 14.29
C VAL A 227 -1.39 9.99 15.51
N ASN A 228 -2.67 9.89 15.85
CA ASN A 228 -3.19 9.03 16.91
C ASN A 228 -3.26 7.56 16.48
N PRO A 229 -3.32 6.60 17.42
CA PRO A 229 -3.46 5.18 17.08
C PRO A 229 -4.71 4.79 16.27
N ASP A 230 -5.74 5.63 16.29
CA ASP A 230 -6.97 5.47 15.49
C ASP A 230 -6.85 6.07 14.07
N GLY A 231 -5.69 6.64 13.72
CA GLY A 231 -5.41 7.27 12.44
C GLY A 231 -5.80 8.75 12.34
N THR A 232 -6.41 9.33 13.37
CA THR A 232 -6.73 10.77 13.38
C THR A 232 -5.48 11.63 13.58
N VAL A 233 -5.46 12.84 13.03
CA VAL A 233 -4.37 13.82 13.26
C VAL A 233 -4.79 14.79 14.36
N THR A 234 -3.97 14.94 15.39
CA THR A 234 -4.21 15.93 16.45
C THR A 234 -4.07 17.34 15.92
N ALA A 235 -4.84 18.28 16.46
CA ALA A 235 -4.74 19.68 16.06
C ALA A 235 -3.34 20.24 16.42
N PRO A 236 -2.75 21.12 15.57
CA PRO A 236 -1.52 21.83 15.93
C PRO A 236 -1.77 22.74 17.12
N ASN A 237 -0.69 23.25 17.72
CA ASN A 237 -0.71 24.32 18.69
C ASN A 237 0.34 25.37 18.31
N TYR A 238 -0.12 26.50 17.78
CA TYR A 238 0.71 27.64 17.43
C TYR A 238 0.62 28.70 18.52
N THR A 239 1.75 29.31 18.86
CA THR A 239 1.79 30.50 19.72
C THR A 239 2.05 31.72 18.86
N VAL A 240 1.03 32.58 18.71
CA VAL A 240 1.07 33.78 17.87
C VAL A 240 0.61 34.97 18.68
N ASN A 241 1.41 36.04 18.73
CA ASN A 241 1.11 37.24 19.51
C ASN A 241 0.77 36.97 21.00
N GLY A 242 1.33 35.89 21.56
CA GLY A 242 1.06 35.45 22.94
C GLY A 242 -0.19 34.57 23.11
N ASP A 243 -1.04 34.45 22.09
CA ASP A 243 -2.22 33.60 22.09
C ASP A 243 -1.87 32.19 21.58
N SER A 244 -2.47 31.15 22.19
CA SER A 244 -2.41 29.77 21.68
C SER A 244 -3.60 29.49 20.77
N VAL A 245 -3.34 29.06 19.54
CA VAL A 245 -4.36 28.74 18.52
C VAL A 245 -4.07 27.40 17.87
N ASN A 246 -5.12 26.69 17.45
CA ASN A 246 -5.02 25.27 17.09
C ASN A 246 -5.25 24.96 15.60
N ASN A 247 -5.21 25.98 14.76
CA ASN A 247 -5.33 25.82 13.32
C ASN A 247 -4.65 26.99 12.60
N VAL A 248 -4.34 26.79 11.32
CA VAL A 248 -3.59 27.76 10.50
C VAL A 248 -4.41 29.04 10.25
N GLY A 249 -5.73 28.94 10.09
CA GLY A 249 -6.59 30.10 9.84
C GLY A 249 -6.59 31.09 11.00
N ASP A 250 -6.69 30.58 12.23
CA ASP A 250 -6.64 31.40 13.44
C ASP A 250 -5.24 31.98 13.68
N ALA A 251 -4.17 31.23 13.38
CA ALA A 251 -2.80 31.74 13.45
C ALA A 251 -2.56 32.92 12.49
N ILE A 252 -3.03 32.81 11.24
CA ILE A 252 -2.95 33.91 10.27
C ILE A 252 -3.79 35.10 10.73
N THR A 253 -5.00 34.85 11.23
CA THR A 253 -5.88 35.91 11.77
C THR A 253 -5.23 36.62 12.96
N ALA A 254 -4.55 35.88 13.83
CA ALA A 254 -3.82 36.44 14.96
C ALA A 254 -2.63 37.29 14.49
N LEU A 255 -1.85 36.85 13.49
CA LEU A 255 -0.79 37.65 12.88
C LEU A 255 -1.32 38.93 12.20
N ASP A 256 -2.48 38.85 11.53
CA ASP A 256 -3.11 40.00 10.86
C ASP A 256 -3.56 41.11 11.81
N LYS A 257 -3.66 40.82 13.12
CA LYS A 257 -3.89 41.87 14.14
C LYS A 257 -2.72 42.85 14.23
N GLY A 258 -1.52 42.48 13.78
CA GLY A 258 -0.34 43.34 13.82
C GLY A 258 0.15 43.64 15.23
N TRP A 259 0.89 44.75 15.38
CA TRP A 259 1.34 45.28 16.67
C TRP A 259 0.77 46.68 16.88
N THR A 260 0.53 47.10 18.12
CA THR A 260 -0.05 48.42 18.42
C THR A 260 1.04 49.48 18.54
N LEU A 261 0.92 50.56 17.78
CA LEU A 261 1.73 51.78 17.90
C LEU A 261 0.89 52.90 18.52
N GLN A 262 1.48 53.64 19.45
CA GLN A 262 0.93 54.86 20.04
C GLN A 262 2.05 55.83 20.39
N SER A 263 1.76 57.12 20.48
CA SER A 263 2.73 58.15 20.86
C SER A 263 2.20 58.96 22.03
N ASN A 264 3.02 59.16 23.06
CA ASN A 264 2.65 59.87 24.29
C ASN A 264 1.37 59.35 24.97
N GLY A 265 1.08 58.05 24.82
CA GLY A 265 -0.13 57.42 25.39
C GLY A 265 -1.42 57.67 24.60
N GLU A 266 -1.34 58.26 23.41
CA GLU A 266 -2.49 58.64 22.59
C GLU A 266 -2.45 57.99 21.20
N ASN A 267 -3.61 57.96 20.53
CA ASN A 267 -3.79 57.51 19.13
C ASN A 267 -3.31 56.07 18.86
N ALA A 268 -3.63 55.13 19.75
CA ALA A 268 -3.29 53.72 19.56
C ALA A 268 -3.94 53.13 18.28
N ALA A 269 -3.11 52.59 17.41
CA ALA A 269 -3.54 51.91 16.19
C ALA A 269 -2.69 50.68 15.90
N ALA A 270 -3.28 49.68 15.26
CA ALA A 270 -2.55 48.50 14.80
C ALA A 270 -1.75 48.84 13.54
N VAL A 271 -0.48 48.43 13.53
CA VAL A 271 0.40 48.37 12.36
C VAL A 271 0.41 46.92 11.90
N LYS A 272 -0.26 46.66 10.77
CA LYS A 272 -0.38 45.33 10.18
C LYS A 272 0.79 45.01 9.25
N ALA A 273 0.86 43.75 8.84
CA ALA A 273 1.82 43.34 7.83
C ALA A 273 1.56 44.08 6.51
N GLY A 274 2.60 44.77 6.00
CA GLY A 274 2.52 45.58 4.79
C GLY A 274 2.25 47.07 5.04
N ASP A 275 1.85 47.46 6.25
CA ASP A 275 1.70 48.87 6.62
C ASP A 275 3.07 49.56 6.71
N THR A 276 3.11 50.83 6.32
CA THR A 276 4.28 51.70 6.50
C THR A 276 4.09 52.57 7.73
N VAL A 277 5.06 52.57 8.64
CA VAL A 277 5.14 53.55 9.73
C VAL A 277 6.07 54.68 9.28
N ASP A 278 5.52 55.88 9.15
CA ASP A 278 6.31 57.08 8.89
C ASP A 278 6.80 57.68 10.22
N ILE A 279 8.11 57.87 10.33
CA ILE A 279 8.76 58.41 11.52
C ILE A 279 9.58 59.61 11.06
N GLY A 280 8.98 60.79 11.21
CA GLY A 280 9.54 62.08 10.78
C GLY A 280 9.28 63.19 11.79
N THR A 281 9.43 64.44 11.34
CA THR A 281 9.07 65.62 12.12
C THR A 281 7.63 66.04 11.85
N ALA A 282 7.06 66.87 12.72
CA ALA A 282 5.78 67.51 12.43
C ALA A 282 5.88 68.42 11.19
N ASP A 283 4.76 68.62 10.51
CA ASP A 283 4.69 69.50 9.34
C ASP A 283 5.18 70.91 9.69
N GLY A 284 6.13 71.41 8.91
CA GLY A 284 6.71 72.75 9.10
C GLY A 284 7.73 72.87 10.24
N GLU A 285 8.07 71.79 10.93
CA GLU A 285 9.16 71.79 11.91
C GLU A 285 10.52 72.00 11.20
N GLU A 286 11.24 73.05 11.61
CA GLU A 286 12.52 73.45 11.01
C GLU A 286 13.72 73.21 11.94
N ASN A 287 13.52 72.84 13.20
CA ASN A 287 14.61 72.71 14.18
C ASN A 287 15.10 71.27 14.35
N LEU A 288 14.24 70.28 14.10
CA LEU A 288 14.59 68.87 14.19
C LEU A 288 14.86 68.30 12.80
N GLN A 289 15.83 67.40 12.74
CA GLN A 289 16.08 66.57 11.57
C GLN A 289 15.93 65.10 11.94
N VAL A 290 15.30 64.34 11.05
CA VAL A 290 15.18 62.89 11.15
C VAL A 290 15.73 62.28 9.86
N SER A 291 16.59 61.28 10.00
CA SER A 291 17.10 60.49 8.87
C SER A 291 17.11 59.01 9.21
N LYS A 292 16.93 58.16 8.20
CA LYS A 292 16.98 56.71 8.33
C LYS A 292 18.20 56.15 7.62
N GLU A 293 18.97 55.34 8.31
CA GLU A 293 20.10 54.60 7.75
C GLU A 293 20.01 53.13 8.18
N GLY A 294 19.77 52.22 7.25
CA GLY A 294 19.48 50.82 7.60
C GLY A 294 18.26 50.72 8.51
N ASN A 295 18.41 50.16 9.70
CA ASN A 295 17.34 50.04 10.71
C ASN A 295 17.39 51.14 11.78
N ASP A 296 18.31 52.10 11.68
CA ASP A 296 18.46 53.17 12.66
C ASP A 296 17.71 54.43 12.21
N ILE A 297 16.95 55.00 13.14
CA ILE A 297 16.36 56.35 13.02
C ILE A 297 17.24 57.32 13.81
N LYS A 298 17.83 58.29 13.12
CA LYS A 298 18.73 59.29 13.68
C LYS A 298 18.01 60.62 13.84
N TYR A 299 18.02 61.14 15.07
CA TYR A 299 17.51 62.46 15.41
C TYR A 299 18.66 63.43 15.65
N SER A 300 18.55 64.65 15.13
CA SER A 300 19.48 65.73 15.43
C SER A 300 18.78 67.08 15.44
N LEU A 301 19.42 68.08 16.04
CA LEU A 301 19.02 69.47 15.91
C LEU A 301 19.73 70.09 14.71
N ASN A 302 19.00 70.95 14.00
CA ASN A 302 19.60 71.90 13.08
C ASN A 302 20.61 72.80 13.81
N ARG A 303 21.66 73.20 13.09
CA ARG A 303 22.69 74.07 13.66
C ARG A 303 22.16 75.49 13.86
N ASP A 304 21.30 75.91 12.94
CA ASP A 304 20.54 77.15 13.04
C ASP A 304 19.15 76.83 13.60
N LEU A 305 18.82 77.47 14.72
CA LEU A 305 17.55 77.26 15.41
C LEU A 305 16.65 78.47 15.22
N LYS A 306 15.41 78.21 14.84
CA LYS A 306 14.33 79.19 14.72
C LYS A 306 13.37 78.97 15.88
N VAL A 307 13.51 79.85 16.88
CA VAL A 307 12.76 79.77 18.14
C VAL A 307 12.24 81.15 18.51
N ASP A 308 11.11 81.18 19.22
CA ASP A 308 10.53 82.45 19.69
C ASP A 308 11.31 83.02 20.89
N SER A 309 11.83 82.13 21.75
CA SER A 309 12.63 82.51 22.91
C SER A 309 13.59 81.42 23.36
N VAL A 310 14.67 81.83 24.01
CA VAL A 310 15.60 81.00 24.77
C VAL A 310 15.72 81.59 26.16
N THR A 311 15.47 80.77 27.18
CA THR A 311 15.67 81.15 28.59
C THR A 311 16.82 80.34 29.17
N ALA A 312 17.84 81.03 29.69
CA ALA A 312 19.02 80.43 30.32
C ALA A 312 19.27 81.12 31.67
N GLY A 313 18.75 80.51 32.75
CA GLY A 313 18.68 81.16 34.05
C GLY A 313 17.83 82.43 33.99
N ASP A 314 18.37 83.55 34.45
CA ASP A 314 17.70 84.85 34.43
C ASP A 314 17.81 85.58 33.07
N THR A 315 18.54 85.00 32.11
CA THR A 315 18.72 85.58 30.78
C THR A 315 17.66 85.07 29.81
N VAL A 316 16.99 86.00 29.14
CA VAL A 316 16.03 85.71 28.07
C VAL A 316 16.53 86.35 26.78
N ILE A 317 16.60 85.55 25.71
CA ILE A 317 16.75 86.02 24.34
C ILE A 317 15.45 85.71 23.62
N ASN A 318 14.82 86.71 23.03
CA ASN A 318 13.57 86.55 22.30
C ASN A 318 13.53 87.49 21.08
N THR A 319 12.36 87.60 20.46
CA THR A 319 12.14 88.45 19.29
C THR A 319 12.35 89.95 19.56
N ASP A 320 12.43 90.39 20.82
CA ASP A 320 12.66 91.79 21.20
C ASP A 320 14.10 92.10 21.61
N GLY A 321 14.93 91.09 21.89
CA GLY A 321 16.36 91.21 22.18
C GLY A 321 16.83 90.34 23.35
N LEU A 322 17.77 90.86 24.15
CA LEU A 322 18.36 90.25 25.32
C LEU A 322 17.89 90.96 26.59
N THR A 323 17.41 90.21 27.59
CA THR A 323 17.09 90.76 28.92
C THR A 323 17.67 89.88 30.01
N ILE A 324 18.22 90.48 31.07
CA ILE A 324 18.60 89.80 32.31
C ILE A 324 17.67 90.27 33.42
N ALA A 325 16.93 89.36 34.05
CA ALA A 325 16.01 89.73 35.14
C ALA A 325 16.75 90.45 36.28
N GLY A 326 16.25 91.64 36.67
CA GLY A 326 16.90 92.50 37.68
C GLY A 326 18.25 93.10 37.24
N GLY A 327 18.62 92.94 35.97
CA GLY A 327 19.89 93.36 35.38
C GLY A 327 19.72 94.19 34.10
N PRO A 328 20.79 94.28 33.29
CA PRO A 328 20.77 95.01 32.01
C PRO A 328 19.90 94.33 30.93
N SER A 329 19.52 95.11 29.92
CA SER A 329 18.86 94.64 28.71
C SER A 329 19.36 95.35 27.45
N VAL A 330 19.29 94.65 26.32
CA VAL A 330 19.54 95.17 24.97
C VAL A 330 18.36 94.78 24.10
N THR A 331 17.47 95.72 23.82
CA THR A 331 16.22 95.46 23.09
C THR A 331 16.08 96.39 21.89
N LYS A 332 15.00 96.22 21.12
CA LYS A 332 14.62 97.16 20.05
C LYS A 332 14.43 98.60 20.53
N GLU A 333 14.14 98.81 21.82
CA GLU A 333 13.96 100.14 22.41
C GLU A 333 15.28 100.80 22.81
N GLY A 334 16.37 100.03 22.88
CA GLY A 334 17.70 100.51 23.22
C GLY A 334 18.39 99.66 24.29
N ILE A 335 19.34 100.27 24.99
CA ILE A 335 20.13 99.62 26.05
C ILE A 335 19.72 100.20 27.40
N ASP A 336 19.27 99.34 28.31
CA ASP A 336 19.10 99.69 29.73
C ASP A 336 20.22 99.02 30.55
N ALA A 337 20.91 99.83 31.35
CA ALA A 337 21.98 99.37 32.22
C ALA A 337 21.47 98.65 33.49
N GLY A 338 20.16 98.63 33.74
CA GLY A 338 19.58 98.03 34.94
C GLY A 338 20.09 98.69 36.23
N GLY A 339 20.29 100.02 36.18
CA GLY A 339 20.85 100.81 37.28
C GLY A 339 22.33 100.52 37.60
N LYS A 340 23.08 99.86 36.70
CA LYS A 340 24.52 99.60 36.85
C LYS A 340 25.35 100.66 36.13
N LYS A 341 26.61 100.82 36.53
CA LYS A 341 27.57 101.67 35.81
C LYS A 341 27.94 101.00 34.48
N LEU A 342 27.98 101.78 33.39
CA LEU A 342 28.68 101.39 32.17
C LEU A 342 30.16 101.69 32.34
N THR A 343 30.99 100.64 32.40
CA THR A 343 32.45 100.75 32.56
C THR A 343 33.17 100.40 31.27
N ASN A 344 34.47 100.70 31.19
CA ASN A 344 35.31 100.44 30.02
C ASN A 344 34.84 101.11 28.71
N VAL A 345 34.13 102.23 28.84
CA VAL A 345 33.78 103.10 27.70
C VAL A 345 35.02 103.90 27.30
N ALA A 346 35.52 103.69 26.08
CA ALA A 346 36.62 104.49 25.53
C ALA A 346 36.20 105.97 25.37
N PRO A 347 37.12 106.95 25.37
CA PRO A 347 36.76 108.34 25.12
C PRO A 347 36.06 108.48 23.77
N GLY A 348 34.81 108.96 23.77
CA GLY A 348 34.05 109.21 22.55
C GLY A 348 34.58 110.41 21.77
N THR A 349 34.24 110.53 20.50
CA THR A 349 34.56 111.73 19.74
C THR A 349 33.78 112.93 20.28
N VAL A 350 34.42 114.07 20.47
CA VAL A 350 33.75 115.32 20.89
C VAL A 350 33.63 116.24 19.68
N SER A 351 32.48 116.22 19.02
CA SER A 351 32.12 117.08 17.89
C SER A 351 30.62 117.37 17.91
N ALA A 352 30.15 118.33 17.10
CA ALA A 352 28.74 118.76 17.10
C ALA A 352 27.75 117.65 16.74
N ASP A 353 28.16 116.71 15.87
CA ASP A 353 27.30 115.64 15.35
C ASP A 353 27.65 114.26 15.95
N SER A 354 28.44 114.23 17.02
CA SER A 354 28.89 112.97 17.64
C SER A 354 27.73 112.24 18.32
N THR A 355 27.62 110.95 18.04
CA THR A 355 26.70 110.01 18.70
C THR A 355 27.42 109.05 19.63
N ASP A 356 28.71 109.29 19.91
CA ASP A 356 29.49 108.46 20.81
C ASP A 356 29.13 108.73 22.27
N ALA A 357 29.08 107.68 23.08
CA ALA A 357 29.03 107.85 24.52
C ALA A 357 30.33 108.50 25.01
N ILE A 358 30.24 109.54 25.84
CA ILE A 358 31.39 110.11 26.53
C ILE A 358 31.65 109.36 27.83
N ASN A 359 32.93 109.25 28.22
CA ASN A 359 33.29 108.68 29.50
C ASN A 359 33.66 109.76 30.52
N GLY A 360 33.83 109.34 31.79
CA GLY A 360 34.16 110.26 32.88
C GLY A 360 35.47 111.03 32.68
N SER A 361 36.46 110.50 31.95
CA SER A 361 37.73 111.20 31.71
C SER A 361 37.56 112.45 30.85
N GLN A 362 36.61 112.43 29.90
CA GLN A 362 36.33 113.56 29.01
C GLN A 362 35.58 114.67 29.74
N LEU A 363 34.56 114.30 30.52
CA LEU A 363 33.84 115.25 31.37
C LEU A 363 34.78 115.84 32.43
N HIS A 364 35.70 115.04 32.98
CA HIS A 364 36.74 115.51 33.89
C HIS A 364 37.72 116.48 33.21
N ALA A 365 38.17 116.19 32.00
CA ALA A 365 39.05 117.08 31.23
C ALA A 365 38.37 118.43 30.91
N GLN A 366 37.09 118.42 30.52
CA GLN A 366 36.29 119.64 30.38
C GLN A 366 36.18 120.38 31.72
N GLY A 367 35.95 119.61 32.80
CA GLY A 367 35.97 120.03 34.19
C GLY A 367 37.18 120.90 34.55
N GLU A 368 38.36 120.31 34.43
CA GLU A 368 39.65 120.95 34.66
C GLU A 368 39.91 122.13 33.71
N GLY A 369 39.47 122.02 32.45
CA GLY A 369 39.55 123.12 31.47
C GLY A 369 38.86 124.40 31.96
N VAL A 370 37.61 124.31 32.44
CA VAL A 370 36.85 125.46 32.96
C VAL A 370 37.48 126.02 34.24
N LYS A 371 37.89 125.15 35.17
CA LYS A 371 38.60 125.55 36.40
C LYS A 371 39.83 126.40 36.08
N ASN A 372 40.62 125.98 35.08
CA ASN A 372 41.82 126.71 34.65
C ASN A 372 41.49 128.06 34.00
N ILE A 373 40.37 128.17 33.28
CA ILE A 373 39.91 129.45 32.69
C ILE A 373 39.52 130.45 33.78
N ILE A 374 38.81 130.02 34.83
CA ILE A 374 38.45 130.89 35.96
C ILE A 374 39.72 131.28 36.73
N GLY A 375 40.66 130.34 36.88
CA GLY A 375 41.95 130.56 37.53
C GLY A 375 41.84 130.80 39.03
N GLY A 376 42.89 131.38 39.63
CA GLY A 376 42.96 131.66 41.07
C GLY A 376 42.83 130.39 41.92
N ASN A 377 42.05 130.46 43.00
CA ASN A 377 41.82 129.34 43.93
C ASN A 377 40.59 128.50 43.55
N THR A 378 40.22 128.46 42.26
CA THR A 378 39.08 127.64 41.81
C THR A 378 39.39 126.16 42.03
N THR A 379 38.48 125.46 42.69
CA THR A 379 38.46 124.00 42.79
C THR A 379 37.29 123.44 42.00
N TYR A 380 37.52 122.30 41.35
CA TYR A 380 36.51 121.50 40.67
C TYR A 380 36.35 120.19 41.44
N ASP A 381 35.13 119.89 41.90
CA ASP A 381 34.82 118.59 42.49
C ASP A 381 34.20 117.67 41.43
N PRO A 382 34.94 116.64 40.95
CA PRO A 382 34.48 115.77 39.88
C PRO A 382 33.32 114.85 40.28
N ASN A 383 33.01 114.71 41.57
CA ASN A 383 31.88 113.88 42.02
C ASN A 383 30.55 114.64 41.97
N THR A 384 30.58 115.96 42.19
CA THR A 384 29.39 116.81 42.24
C THR A 384 29.25 117.71 41.00
N GLY A 385 30.31 117.82 40.19
CA GLY A 385 30.37 118.74 39.05
C GLY A 385 30.48 120.21 39.45
N ARG A 386 30.68 120.51 40.74
CA ARG A 386 30.62 121.87 41.28
C ARG A 386 31.99 122.56 41.21
N TYR A 387 31.98 123.80 40.76
CA TYR A 387 33.12 124.72 40.87
C TYR A 387 32.96 125.60 42.11
N THR A 388 34.03 125.77 42.86
CA THR A 388 34.07 126.73 43.97
C THR A 388 35.30 127.61 43.84
N ASN A 389 35.10 128.91 43.79
CA ASN A 389 36.17 129.89 43.94
C ASN A 389 35.68 130.95 44.91
N PRO A 390 36.21 131.05 46.13
CA PRO A 390 35.74 132.05 47.10
C PRO A 390 36.26 133.47 46.81
N ASN A 391 37.12 133.64 45.80
CA ASN A 391 37.87 134.87 45.62
C ASN A 391 38.38 135.04 44.18
N ILE A 392 37.48 135.21 43.22
CA ILE A 392 37.85 135.42 41.81
C ILE A 392 38.60 136.75 41.67
N GLY A 393 39.83 136.69 41.13
CA GLY A 393 40.67 137.86 40.89
C GLY A 393 41.12 138.62 42.15
N GLY A 394 40.96 138.06 43.35
CA GLY A 394 41.31 138.74 44.61
C GLY A 394 40.23 139.69 45.16
N THR A 395 39.00 139.64 44.63
CA THR A 395 37.88 140.55 44.95
C THR A 395 37.02 140.18 46.16
N GLY A 396 37.18 138.97 46.69
CA GLY A 396 36.33 138.38 47.73
C GLY A 396 34.97 137.89 47.22
N LYS A 397 34.76 137.83 45.90
CA LYS A 397 33.52 137.36 45.27
C LYS A 397 33.68 135.97 44.67
N ASP A 398 32.58 135.24 44.62
CA ASP A 398 32.56 133.82 44.22
C ASP A 398 32.04 133.55 42.80
N ASN A 399 31.75 134.62 42.06
CA ASN A 399 31.34 134.57 40.66
C ASN A 399 31.97 135.73 39.86
N ILE A 400 32.12 135.52 38.54
CA ILE A 400 32.85 136.44 37.65
C ILE A 400 32.16 137.81 37.57
N ASN A 401 30.83 137.83 37.47
CA ASN A 401 30.07 139.08 37.34
C ASN A 401 30.32 140.00 38.53
N ASP A 402 30.20 139.46 39.75
CA ASP A 402 30.38 140.23 40.97
C ASP A 402 31.85 140.60 41.21
N ALA A 403 32.79 139.76 40.76
CA ALA A 403 34.21 140.08 40.78
C ALA A 403 34.54 141.24 39.84
N ILE A 404 34.07 141.23 38.58
CA ILE A 404 34.25 142.33 37.63
C ILE A 404 33.63 143.63 38.18
N GLY A 405 32.43 143.54 38.74
CA GLY A 405 31.75 144.68 39.37
C GLY A 405 32.40 145.20 40.65
N ALA A 406 33.39 144.49 41.21
CA ALA A 406 34.15 144.93 42.38
C ALA A 406 35.48 145.65 42.04
N VAL A 407 35.91 145.61 40.77
CA VAL A 407 37.15 146.25 40.27
C VAL A 407 36.89 147.42 39.29
N GLY A 408 35.63 147.64 38.88
CA GLY A 408 35.17 148.87 38.21
C GLY A 408 34.26 149.65 39.13
#